data_AF-A0A7C4LD61-F1
#
_entry.id   AF-A0A7C4LD61-F1
#
_cell.length_a   1.000
_cell.length_b   1.000
_cell.length_c   1.000
_cell.angle_alpha   90.00
_cell.angle_beta   90.00
_cell.angle_gamma   90.00
#
_symmetry.space_group_name_H-M   'P 1'
#
loop_
_entity.id
_entity.type
_entity.pdbx_description
1 polymer ?
#
loop_
_entity_poly.entity_id
_entity_poly.type
_entity_poly.pdbx_seq_one_letter_code
_entity_poly.pdbx_strand_id
1 'polypeptide(L)'
;MTANILLALYTGLPWLAPVFMQLGWTGAGSLIYLIYSTQCHQLPQRSFFLFGPQPMYSLSDIQAVWQNTANPLILRQFVGNGEMGWKVAWSDRMVSLFTGLLAAGLLQPSRGVVRVGGSPSSGPRRETLPVEFGGLHGCGDQVVAVDEVRRHAREREDARLGDAVAVHVRHEVGRLRPRHVIILDHAQMGMGVNHHLTSQGQPQAGDLTEIG
;
A
#
# COMPACT_ATOMS: atom_id res chain seq x y z
N MET A 1 -27.74 21.30 5.30
CA MET A 1 -27.18 21.78 6.59
C MET A 1 -26.90 20.64 7.56
N THR A 2 -27.87 19.76 7.86
CA THR A 2 -27.72 18.65 8.82
C THR A 2 -26.52 17.73 8.53
N ALA A 3 -26.30 17.33 7.28
CA ALA A 3 -25.17 16.48 6.91
C ALA A 3 -23.81 17.11 7.23
N ASN A 4 -23.64 18.41 6.99
CA ASN A 4 -22.40 19.13 7.29
C ASN A 4 -22.16 19.24 8.80
N ILE A 5 -23.23 19.37 9.61
CA ILE A 5 -23.11 19.39 11.08
C ILE A 5 -22.65 18.02 11.58
N LEU A 6 -23.28 16.93 11.13
CA LEU A 6 -22.89 15.58 11.51
C LEU A 6 -21.45 15.27 11.08
N LEU A 7 -21.08 15.67 9.87
CA LEU A 7 -19.72 15.51 9.35
C LEU A 7 -18.71 16.35 10.13
N ALA A 8 -19.05 17.60 10.51
CA ALA A 8 -18.19 18.44 11.32
C ALA A 8 -17.95 17.83 12.72
N LEU A 9 -18.99 17.28 13.35
CA LEU A 9 -18.85 16.56 14.62
C LEU A 9 -17.95 15.34 14.45
N TYR A 10 -18.23 14.49 13.46
CA TYR A 10 -17.45 13.29 13.19
C TYR A 10 -15.98 13.58 12.86
N THR A 11 -15.72 14.67 12.14
CA THR A 11 -14.37 15.15 11.78
C THR A 11 -13.65 15.82 12.94
N GLY A 12 -14.37 16.53 13.82
CA GLY A 12 -13.78 17.28 14.92
C GLY A 12 -13.41 16.42 16.13
N LEU A 13 -14.21 15.39 16.45
CA LEU A 13 -13.99 14.54 17.63
C LEU A 13 -12.56 13.94 17.72
N PRO A 14 -11.96 13.40 16.65
CA PRO A 14 -10.60 12.85 16.69
C PRO A 14 -9.53 13.86 17.11
N TRP A 15 -9.73 15.14 16.86
CA TRP A 15 -8.83 16.23 17.26
C TRP A 15 -8.98 16.60 18.74
N LEU A 16 -10.11 16.27 19.37
CA LEU A 16 -10.30 16.50 20.81
C LEU A 16 -9.57 15.46 21.66
N ALA A 17 -9.28 14.27 21.13
CA ALA A 17 -8.51 13.26 21.85
C ALA A 17 -7.18 13.80 22.40
N PRO A 18 -6.27 14.38 21.58
CA PRO A 18 -5.02 14.92 22.09
C PRO A 18 -5.22 16.12 23.04
N VAL A 19 -6.27 16.92 22.87
CA VAL A 19 -6.60 18.02 23.79
C VAL A 19 -6.96 17.49 25.17
N PHE A 20 -7.80 16.46 25.26
CA PHE A 20 -8.16 15.84 26.53
C PHE A 20 -6.97 15.15 27.20
N MET A 21 -6.11 14.50 26.41
CA MET A 21 -4.87 13.93 26.95
C MET A 21 -3.94 15.00 27.51
N GLN A 22 -3.81 16.14 26.84
CA GLN A 22 -2.99 17.27 27.30
C GLN A 22 -3.53 17.89 28.59
N LEU A 23 -4.85 17.96 28.75
CA LEU A 23 -5.51 18.48 29.96
C LEU A 23 -5.53 17.46 31.12
N GLY A 24 -4.99 16.25 30.93
CA GLY A 24 -5.03 15.17 31.92
C GLY A 24 -6.39 14.45 32.02
N TRP A 25 -7.34 14.75 31.14
CA TRP A 25 -8.64 14.06 31.04
C TRP A 25 -8.50 12.75 30.27
N THR A 26 -7.63 11.88 30.78
CA THR A 26 -7.21 10.64 30.09
C THR A 26 -8.39 9.73 29.77
N GLY A 27 -9.37 9.59 30.68
CA GLY A 27 -10.57 8.77 30.43
C GLY A 27 -11.37 9.23 29.20
N ALA A 28 -11.55 10.54 29.03
CA ALA A 28 -12.27 11.10 27.87
C ALA A 28 -11.45 10.94 26.57
N GLY A 29 -10.13 11.20 26.63
CA GLY A 29 -9.24 11.00 25.48
C GLY A 29 -9.19 9.54 25.04
N SER A 30 -9.00 8.61 25.98
CA SER A 30 -9.01 7.16 25.75
C SER A 30 -10.33 6.67 25.16
N LEU A 31 -11.47 7.21 25.59
CA LEU A 31 -12.76 6.88 25.01
C LEU A 31 -12.83 7.27 23.53
N ILE A 32 -12.33 8.44 23.15
CA ILE A 32 -12.28 8.85 21.73
C ILE A 32 -11.35 7.92 20.95
N TYR A 33 -10.14 7.63 21.44
CA TYR A 33 -9.25 6.68 20.77
C TYR A 33 -9.92 5.31 20.57
N LEU A 34 -10.66 4.83 21.58
CA LEU A 34 -11.40 3.57 21.54
C LEU A 34 -12.50 3.60 20.47
N ILE A 35 -13.36 4.62 20.47
CA ILE A 35 -14.45 4.78 19.49
C ILE A 35 -13.90 4.76 18.06
N TYR A 36 -12.76 5.40 17.84
CA TYR A 36 -12.13 5.51 16.52
C TYR A 36 -11.14 4.39 16.21
N SER A 37 -10.97 3.42 17.11
CA SER A 37 -9.92 2.38 16.99
C SER A 37 -10.17 1.41 15.83
N THR A 38 -11.43 1.19 15.43
CA THR A 38 -11.81 0.22 14.40
C THR A 38 -11.69 0.75 12.97
N GLN A 39 -11.67 2.07 12.79
CA GLN A 39 -11.91 2.71 11.49
C GLN A 39 -10.63 2.95 10.67
N CYS A 40 -9.45 3.08 11.30
CA CYS A 40 -8.31 3.74 10.64
C CYS A 40 -6.96 3.02 10.79
N HIS A 41 -6.96 1.85 11.36
CA HIS A 41 -5.74 1.24 11.84
C HIS A 41 -4.79 2.10 12.74
N GLN A 42 -5.14 3.34 13.12
CA GLN A 42 -4.47 4.32 14.01
C GLN A 42 -2.98 4.08 14.31
N LEU A 43 -2.17 3.90 13.27
CA LEU A 43 -0.74 3.72 13.43
C LEU A 43 -0.10 5.07 13.80
N PRO A 44 0.75 5.12 14.83
CA PRO A 44 1.30 6.38 15.33
C PRO A 44 2.15 7.09 14.28
N GLN A 45 2.98 6.38 13.52
CA GLN A 45 3.84 6.96 12.47
C GLN A 45 3.08 7.52 11.25
N ARG A 46 1.74 7.35 11.22
CA ARG A 46 0.85 7.89 10.18
C ARG A 46 -0.19 8.84 10.76
N SER A 47 -0.08 9.21 12.03
CA SER A 47 -1.03 10.10 12.70
C SER A 47 -0.36 11.44 12.97
N PHE A 48 -1.15 12.51 12.98
CA PHE A 48 -0.64 13.81 13.42
C PHE A 48 -0.51 13.84 14.94
N PHE A 49 0.47 14.56 15.47
CA PHE A 49 0.67 14.81 16.89
C PHE A 49 0.45 16.28 17.20
N LEU A 50 -0.20 16.55 18.33
CA LEU A 50 -0.37 17.89 18.89
C LEU A 50 0.37 17.98 20.23
N PHE A 51 0.79 19.21 20.56
CA PHE A 51 1.52 19.52 21.80
C PHE A 51 2.92 18.89 21.90
N GLY A 52 3.46 18.41 20.78
CA GLY A 52 4.85 17.97 20.64
C GLY A 52 5.65 18.86 19.69
N PRO A 53 6.97 18.66 19.62
CA PRO A 53 7.86 19.44 18.75
C PRO A 53 7.67 19.15 17.25
N GLN A 54 7.11 18.00 16.86
CA GLN A 54 6.87 17.65 15.46
C GLN A 54 5.41 17.23 15.24
N PRO A 55 4.84 17.57 14.06
CA PRO A 55 3.47 17.19 13.73
C PRO A 55 3.34 15.71 13.37
N MET A 56 4.42 15.03 12.98
CA MET A 56 4.46 13.60 12.66
C MET A 56 5.85 13.06 12.99
N TYR A 57 5.92 11.78 13.36
CA TYR A 57 7.16 11.13 13.76
C TYR A 57 7.40 9.86 12.95
N SER A 58 8.67 9.54 12.73
CA SER A 58 9.05 8.31 12.07
C SER A 58 8.81 7.10 12.98
N LEU A 59 8.76 5.90 12.41
CA LEU A 59 8.64 4.67 13.20
C LEU A 59 9.82 4.51 14.17
N SER A 60 11.03 4.87 13.75
CA SER A 60 12.23 4.82 14.60
C SER A 60 12.12 5.75 15.80
N ASP A 61 11.57 6.95 15.65
CA ASP A 61 11.38 7.89 16.76
C ASP A 61 10.41 7.32 17.80
N ILE A 62 9.31 6.72 17.34
CA ILE A 62 8.32 6.08 18.22
C ILE A 62 8.91 4.85 18.92
N GLN A 63 9.71 4.06 18.21
CA GLN A 63 10.38 2.89 18.78
C GLN A 63 11.40 3.28 19.86
N ALA A 64 12.03 4.45 19.74
CA ALA A 64 13.01 4.94 20.70
C ALA A 64 12.40 5.32 22.06
N VAL A 65 11.15 5.80 22.08
CA VAL A 65 10.49 6.29 23.32
C VAL A 65 9.45 5.34 23.91
N TRP A 66 9.11 4.25 23.21
CA TRP A 66 8.01 3.37 23.61
C TRP A 66 8.38 1.89 23.57
N GLN A 67 8.29 1.24 22.41
CA GLN A 67 8.65 -0.16 22.23
C GLN A 67 9.28 -0.37 20.86
N ASN A 68 10.42 -1.06 20.82
CA ASN A 68 11.05 -1.47 19.56
C ASN A 68 10.30 -2.64 18.92
N THR A 69 9.18 -2.33 18.25
CA THR A 69 8.33 -3.31 17.58
C THR A 69 7.85 -2.79 16.23
N ALA A 70 7.70 -3.71 15.28
CA ALA A 70 7.05 -3.47 14.00
C ALA A 70 5.62 -4.08 13.95
N ASN A 71 5.17 -4.72 15.03
CA ASN A 71 3.85 -5.33 15.08
C ASN A 71 2.77 -4.25 15.13
N PRO A 72 1.90 -4.13 14.11
CA PRO A 72 0.89 -3.08 14.06
C PRO A 72 -0.13 -3.19 15.20
N LEU A 73 -0.44 -4.37 15.72
CA LEU A 73 -1.38 -4.53 16.83
C LEU A 73 -0.85 -3.90 18.12
N ILE A 74 0.46 -3.99 18.33
CA ILE A 74 1.14 -3.36 19.45
C ILE A 74 1.25 -1.86 19.17
N LEU A 75 1.84 -1.44 18.04
CA LEU A 75 2.08 -0.03 17.67
C LEU A 75 0.90 0.93 17.88
N ARG A 76 -0.33 0.48 17.65
CA ARG A 76 -1.54 1.31 17.81
C ARG A 76 -1.80 1.76 19.24
N GLN A 77 -1.33 0.98 20.20
CA GLN A 77 -1.49 1.26 21.62
C GLN A 77 -0.73 2.52 22.02
N PHE A 78 0.32 2.89 21.27
CA PHE A 78 0.96 4.18 21.43
C PHE A 78 0.03 5.31 20.98
N VAL A 79 -0.40 6.12 21.94
CA VAL A 79 -1.23 7.32 21.72
C VAL A 79 -0.44 8.62 21.87
N GLY A 80 0.79 8.55 22.37
CA GLY A 80 1.63 9.72 22.66
C GLY A 80 2.14 9.74 24.10
N ASN A 81 2.85 10.81 24.44
CA ASN A 81 3.41 11.07 25.77
C ASN A 81 3.67 12.58 25.95
N GLY A 82 4.21 12.99 27.10
CA GLY A 82 4.49 14.41 27.37
C GLY A 82 5.60 15.03 26.53
N GLU A 83 6.46 14.24 25.89
CA GLU A 83 7.60 14.72 25.10
C GLU A 83 7.23 14.90 23.62
N MET A 84 6.56 13.91 23.03
CA MET A 84 6.12 13.91 21.63
C MET A 84 4.73 14.50 21.44
N GLY A 85 4.03 14.79 22.54
CA GLY A 85 2.63 15.14 22.52
C GLY A 85 1.72 13.94 22.25
N TRP A 86 0.48 14.22 21.86
CA TRP A 86 -0.58 13.24 21.72
C TRP A 86 -1.08 13.17 20.28
N LYS A 87 -1.32 11.96 19.79
CA LYS A 87 -1.76 11.78 18.40
C LYS A 87 -3.23 12.13 18.22
N VAL A 88 -3.60 12.64 17.05
CA VAL A 88 -5.01 12.69 16.62
C VAL A 88 -5.53 11.26 16.52
N ALA A 89 -6.78 11.00 16.89
CA ALA A 89 -7.38 9.66 16.83
C ALA A 89 -7.67 9.16 15.40
N TRP A 90 -6.89 9.62 14.41
CA TRP A 90 -6.94 9.31 12.99
C TRP A 90 -5.55 9.35 12.35
N SER A 91 -5.42 8.64 11.24
CA SER A 91 -4.29 8.78 10.33
C SER A 91 -4.44 9.99 9.42
N ASP A 92 -3.33 10.41 8.84
CA ASP A 92 -3.19 11.37 7.74
C ASP A 92 -4.23 11.16 6.62
N ARG A 93 -4.41 9.91 6.18
CA ARG A 93 -5.40 9.54 5.15
C ARG A 93 -6.84 9.85 5.58
N MET A 94 -7.23 9.51 6.81
CA MET A 94 -8.59 9.78 7.30
C MET A 94 -8.83 11.26 7.51
N VAL A 95 -7.83 11.97 8.07
CA VAL A 95 -7.89 13.43 8.20
C VAL A 95 -8.11 14.07 6.83
N SER A 96 -7.34 13.68 5.82
CA SER A 96 -7.47 14.22 4.46
C SER A 96 -8.83 13.91 3.84
N LEU A 97 -9.32 12.68 4.01
CA LEU A 97 -10.62 12.25 3.47
C LEU A 97 -11.78 13.04 4.09
N PHE A 98 -11.90 13.04 5.41
CA PHE A 98 -13.07 13.60 6.08
C PHE A 98 -13.04 15.12 6.17
N THR A 99 -11.85 15.72 6.28
CA THR A 99 -11.70 17.18 6.19
C THR A 99 -11.97 17.66 4.77
N GLY A 100 -11.52 16.92 3.75
CA GLY A 100 -11.82 17.22 2.35
C GLY A 100 -13.31 17.15 2.04
N LEU A 101 -14.01 16.12 2.52
CA LEU A 101 -15.47 16.01 2.39
C LEU A 101 -16.20 17.15 3.09
N LEU A 102 -15.75 17.52 4.31
CA LEU A 102 -16.33 18.64 5.05
C LEU A 102 -16.12 19.96 4.31
N ALA A 103 -14.90 20.22 3.83
CA ALA A 103 -14.56 21.41 3.07
C ALA A 103 -15.38 21.51 1.77
N ALA A 104 -15.54 20.41 1.03
CA ALA A 104 -16.37 20.37 -0.17
C ALA A 104 -17.85 20.69 0.14
N GLY A 105 -18.39 20.10 1.22
CA GLY A 105 -19.77 20.34 1.65
C GLY A 105 -20.02 21.77 2.14
N LEU A 106 -19.01 22.44 2.68
CA LEU A 106 -19.07 23.85 3.10
C LEU A 106 -18.86 24.82 1.92
N LEU A 107 -18.01 24.46 0.95
CA LEU A 107 -17.68 25.29 -0.21
C LEU A 107 -18.73 25.19 -1.33
N GLN A 108 -19.60 24.18 -1.30
CA GLN A 108 -20.58 23.95 -2.34
C GLN A 108 -21.35 25.26 -2.65
N PRO A 109 -21.18 25.86 -3.86
CA PRO A 109 -22.08 26.90 -4.28
C PRO A 109 -23.46 26.26 -4.34
N SER A 110 -24.47 26.91 -3.78
CA SER A 110 -25.86 26.50 -3.86
C SER A 110 -26.28 26.43 -5.34
N ARG A 111 -25.93 25.33 -6.02
CA ARG A 111 -26.44 25.03 -7.34
C ARG A 111 -27.87 24.63 -7.09
N GLY A 112 -28.77 25.59 -7.34
CA GLY A 112 -30.20 25.36 -7.36
C GLY A 112 -30.45 24.06 -8.09
N VAL A 113 -31.31 23.23 -7.50
CA VAL A 113 -31.82 22.01 -8.10
C VAL A 113 -32.14 22.32 -9.56
N VAL A 114 -31.29 21.85 -10.49
CA VAL A 114 -31.64 21.87 -11.90
C VAL A 114 -32.80 20.90 -11.98
N ARG A 115 -34.02 21.45 -12.03
CA ARG A 115 -35.18 20.65 -12.40
C ARG A 115 -34.86 20.12 -13.79
N VAL A 116 -34.59 18.83 -13.87
CA VAL A 116 -34.62 18.12 -15.15
C VAL A 116 -36.05 18.28 -15.63
N GLY A 117 -36.26 19.25 -16.53
CA GLY A 117 -37.55 19.48 -17.17
C GLY A 117 -37.98 18.18 -17.82
N GLY A 118 -39.22 17.77 -17.56
CA GLY A 118 -39.81 16.58 -18.16
C GLY A 118 -39.66 16.64 -19.67
N SER A 119 -39.09 15.59 -20.25
CA SER A 119 -39.03 15.41 -21.70
C SER A 119 -40.46 15.35 -22.25
N PRO A 120 -40.84 16.13 -23.28
CA PRO A 120 -42.08 15.89 -23.99
C PRO A 120 -41.92 14.59 -24.77
N SER A 121 -42.74 13.60 -24.43
CA SER A 121 -42.88 12.37 -25.19
C SER A 121 -43.45 12.68 -26.58
N SER A 122 -42.65 12.57 -27.63
CA SER A 122 -43.16 12.39 -28.98
C SER A 122 -42.24 11.52 -29.83
N GLY A 123 -42.57 10.22 -29.87
CA GLY A 123 -42.54 9.36 -31.06
C GLY A 123 -41.19 8.93 -31.66
N PRO A 124 -41.07 7.68 -32.17
CA PRO A 124 -39.84 7.20 -32.78
C PRO A 124 -39.78 7.60 -34.26
N ARG A 125 -38.66 8.15 -34.71
CA ARG A 125 -38.27 8.11 -36.13
C ARG A 125 -36.81 7.70 -36.21
N ARG A 126 -36.59 6.43 -36.60
CA ARG A 126 -35.29 5.94 -37.05
C ARG A 126 -35.00 6.59 -38.40
N GLU A 127 -34.04 7.50 -38.41
CA GLU A 127 -33.34 7.91 -39.62
C GLU A 127 -31.85 7.83 -39.31
N THR A 128 -31.23 6.74 -39.73
CA THR A 128 -29.78 6.58 -39.77
C THR A 128 -29.25 7.44 -40.90
N LEU A 129 -28.55 8.52 -40.56
CA LEU A 129 -27.75 9.30 -41.49
C LEU A 129 -26.28 9.24 -41.08
N PRO A 130 -25.35 9.25 -42.06
CA PRO A 130 -23.95 8.92 -41.85
C PRO A 130 -23.24 10.01 -41.04
N VAL A 131 -22.37 9.57 -40.14
CA VAL A 131 -21.48 10.42 -39.36
C VAL A 131 -20.35 10.90 -40.27
N GLU A 132 -20.47 12.11 -40.80
CA GLU A 132 -19.32 12.86 -41.31
C GLU A 132 -18.58 13.50 -40.12
N PHE A 133 -17.37 13.01 -39.85
CA PHE A 133 -16.44 13.64 -38.91
C PHE A 133 -15.78 14.86 -39.55
N GLY A 134 -16.49 15.99 -39.51
CA GLY A 134 -15.91 17.33 -39.65
C GLY A 134 -15.41 17.80 -38.28
N GLY A 135 -14.11 18.05 -38.17
CA GLY A 135 -13.45 18.41 -36.92
C GLY A 135 -13.91 19.74 -36.32
N LEU A 136 -13.79 19.83 -34.99
CA LEU A 136 -12.93 20.79 -34.28
C LEU A 136 -13.30 20.84 -32.77
N HIS A 137 -12.25 20.69 -31.95
CA HIS A 137 -12.10 21.15 -30.56
C HIS A 137 -12.91 20.53 -29.41
N GLY A 138 -12.18 19.76 -28.60
CA GLY A 138 -12.12 20.00 -27.15
C GLY A 138 -12.87 19.02 -26.25
N CYS A 139 -12.10 18.38 -25.35
CA CYS A 139 -12.56 17.62 -24.17
C CYS A 139 -12.93 16.14 -24.41
N GLY A 140 -11.94 15.30 -24.75
CA GLY A 140 -12.10 13.84 -24.87
C GLY A 140 -10.87 12.98 -24.51
N ASP A 141 -9.78 13.56 -24.00
CA ASP A 141 -8.47 12.90 -24.04
C ASP A 141 -8.13 11.96 -22.86
N GLN A 142 -9.01 11.78 -21.87
CA GLN A 142 -8.71 10.87 -20.74
C GLN A 142 -9.22 9.45 -20.91
N VAL A 143 -10.25 9.22 -21.72
CA VAL A 143 -10.81 7.86 -21.91
C VAL A 143 -9.98 7.06 -22.91
N VAL A 144 -9.41 7.72 -23.93
CA VAL A 144 -8.55 7.09 -24.94
C VAL A 144 -7.23 6.58 -24.33
N ALA A 145 -6.65 7.32 -23.37
CA ALA A 145 -5.39 6.95 -22.73
C ALA A 145 -5.47 5.62 -21.95
N VAL A 146 -6.61 5.29 -21.33
CA VAL A 146 -6.78 4.04 -20.57
C VAL A 146 -6.88 2.83 -21.50
N ASP A 147 -7.54 2.99 -22.65
CA ASP A 147 -7.68 1.92 -23.63
C ASP A 147 -6.39 1.66 -24.41
N GLU A 148 -5.59 2.70 -24.66
CA GLU A 148 -4.27 2.56 -25.28
C GLU A 148 -3.27 1.87 -24.33
N VAL A 149 -3.29 2.19 -23.04
CA VAL A 149 -2.49 1.49 -22.02
C VAL A 149 -2.90 0.01 -21.90
N ARG A 150 -4.20 -0.30 -21.95
CA ARG A 150 -4.69 -1.69 -21.94
C ARG A 150 -4.30 -2.46 -23.20
N ARG A 151 -4.27 -1.79 -24.35
CA ARG A 151 -3.82 -2.38 -25.61
C ARG A 151 -2.33 -2.71 -25.55
N HIS A 152 -1.49 -1.77 -25.09
CA HIS A 152 -0.05 -2.03 -24.93
C HIS A 152 0.27 -3.07 -23.84
N ALA A 153 -0.54 -3.18 -22.79
CA ALA A 153 -0.39 -4.24 -21.80
C ALA A 153 -0.65 -5.63 -22.42
N ARG A 154 -1.70 -5.76 -23.23
CA ARG A 154 -2.01 -7.01 -23.96
C ARG A 154 -0.94 -7.37 -24.99
N GLU A 155 -0.49 -6.40 -25.79
CA GLU A 155 0.57 -6.61 -26.79
C GLU A 155 1.90 -7.07 -26.14
N ARG A 156 2.23 -6.59 -24.93
CA ARG A 156 3.42 -7.03 -24.19
C ARG A 156 3.27 -8.43 -23.58
N GLU A 157 2.06 -8.81 -23.19
CA GLU A 157 1.78 -10.14 -22.66
C GLU A 157 1.84 -11.19 -23.77
N ASP A 158 1.25 -10.91 -24.94
CA ASP A 158 1.30 -11.76 -26.13
C ASP A 158 2.73 -11.90 -26.67
N ALA A 159 3.53 -10.82 -26.66
CA ALA A 159 4.94 -10.87 -27.04
C ALA A 159 5.77 -11.72 -26.06
N ARG A 160 5.53 -11.62 -24.75
CA ARG A 160 6.19 -12.47 -23.74
C ARG A 160 5.77 -13.94 -23.88
N LEU A 161 4.51 -14.21 -24.20
CA LEU A 161 4.03 -15.57 -24.43
C LEU A 161 4.66 -16.14 -25.72
N GLY A 162 4.75 -15.34 -26.78
CA GLY A 162 5.42 -15.71 -28.02
C GLY A 162 6.90 -16.02 -27.84
N ASP A 163 7.63 -15.20 -27.09
CA ASP A 163 9.04 -15.45 -26.77
C ASP A 163 9.22 -16.67 -25.87
N ALA A 164 8.36 -16.86 -24.86
CA ALA A 164 8.41 -18.03 -23.99
C ALA A 164 8.14 -19.34 -24.76
N VAL A 165 7.17 -19.33 -25.68
CA VAL A 165 6.87 -20.46 -26.57
C VAL A 165 8.03 -20.68 -27.56
N ALA A 166 8.60 -19.63 -28.13
CA ALA A 166 9.75 -19.74 -29.04
C ALA A 166 11.00 -20.29 -28.32
N VAL A 167 11.24 -19.90 -27.07
CA VAL A 167 12.32 -20.45 -26.23
C VAL A 167 12.03 -21.91 -25.87
N HIS A 168 10.79 -22.27 -25.56
CA HIS A 168 10.41 -23.65 -25.25
C HIS A 168 10.56 -24.59 -26.47
N VAL A 169 10.11 -24.15 -27.65
CA VAL A 169 10.27 -24.90 -28.91
C VAL A 169 11.75 -25.03 -29.29
N ARG A 170 12.57 -23.99 -29.08
CA ARG A 170 14.02 -24.03 -29.34
C ARG A 170 14.75 -24.98 -28.37
N HIS A 171 14.25 -25.13 -27.15
CA HIS A 171 14.80 -26.06 -26.15
C HIS A 171 14.43 -27.53 -26.41
N GLU A 172 13.28 -27.81 -27.05
CA GLU A 172 12.92 -29.17 -27.47
C GLU A 172 13.65 -29.61 -28.75
N VAL A 173 13.77 -28.73 -29.75
CA VAL A 173 14.45 -29.05 -31.03
C VAL A 173 15.97 -29.21 -30.86
N GLY A 174 16.57 -28.59 -29.83
CA GLY A 174 17.98 -28.77 -29.47
C GLY A 174 18.33 -30.09 -28.77
N ARG A 175 17.35 -30.94 -28.44
CA ARG A 175 17.55 -32.17 -27.66
C ARG A 175 17.60 -33.47 -28.48
N LEU A 176 17.42 -33.38 -29.80
CA LEU A 176 17.55 -34.53 -30.70
C LEU A 176 18.92 -34.50 -31.40
N ARG A 177 19.92 -35.15 -30.80
CA ARG A 177 21.10 -35.65 -31.53
C ARG A 177 20.95 -37.16 -31.79
N PRO A 178 21.28 -37.64 -32.99
CA PRO A 178 21.10 -39.03 -33.39
C PRO A 178 22.05 -39.96 -32.62
N ARG A 179 21.49 -41.03 -32.05
CA ARG A 179 22.22 -42.15 -31.44
C ARG A 179 22.91 -42.96 -32.54
N HIS A 180 24.21 -43.22 -32.38
CA HIS A 180 24.81 -44.56 -32.34
C HIS A 180 26.33 -44.47 -32.53
N VAL A 181 27.11 -44.61 -31.45
CA VAL A 181 28.37 -45.39 -31.44
C VAL A 181 28.50 -46.00 -30.04
N ILE A 182 28.68 -47.32 -30.04
CA ILE A 182 28.88 -48.26 -28.94
C ILE A 182 30.35 -48.15 -28.46
N ILE A 183 30.65 -48.31 -27.17
CA ILE A 183 31.65 -49.24 -26.56
C ILE A 183 31.64 -49.04 -25.02
N LEU A 184 31.70 -50.18 -24.33
CA LEU A 184 31.78 -50.48 -22.89
C LEU A 184 32.74 -49.58 -22.08
N ASP A 185 32.48 -49.33 -20.78
CA ASP A 185 33.05 -50.16 -19.70
C ASP A 185 32.62 -49.74 -18.26
N HIS A 186 32.47 -50.77 -17.42
CA HIS A 186 32.51 -50.88 -15.95
C HIS A 186 32.02 -49.77 -14.97
N ALA A 187 31.05 -50.20 -14.13
CA ALA A 187 31.14 -50.28 -12.65
C ALA A 187 30.36 -49.29 -11.74
N GLN A 188 29.46 -49.92 -10.94
CA GLN A 188 29.08 -49.67 -9.53
C GLN A 188 28.37 -48.33 -9.19
N MET A 189 27.06 -48.27 -8.92
CA MET A 189 26.23 -48.95 -7.89
C MET A 189 26.69 -48.69 -6.43
N GLY A 190 25.98 -47.78 -5.76
CA GLY A 190 25.24 -48.13 -4.54
C GLY A 190 25.93 -48.01 -3.17
N MET A 191 25.36 -47.09 -2.36
CA MET A 191 25.08 -47.18 -0.92
C MET A 191 26.20 -46.92 0.10
N GLY A 192 25.86 -46.06 1.08
CA GLY A 192 25.92 -46.50 2.48
C GLY A 192 26.89 -45.83 3.44
N VAL A 193 26.31 -45.01 4.33
CA VAL A 193 26.57 -44.91 5.78
C VAL A 193 27.81 -44.16 6.31
N ASN A 194 27.49 -43.27 7.26
CA ASN A 194 28.31 -42.39 8.12
C ASN A 194 29.55 -43.02 8.77
N HIS A 195 30.65 -42.26 8.80
CA HIS A 195 31.56 -42.16 9.94
C HIS A 195 32.32 -40.81 9.92
N HIS A 196 32.32 -40.15 11.08
CA HIS A 196 33.46 -39.55 11.80
C HIS A 196 34.50 -38.67 11.07
N LEU A 197 34.94 -37.64 11.82
CA LEU A 197 36.18 -36.85 11.70
C LEU A 197 36.11 -35.54 10.90
N THR A 198 35.99 -34.43 11.64
CA THR A 198 36.44 -33.10 11.20
C THR A 198 37.68 -32.73 12.01
N SER A 199 38.85 -32.90 11.39
CA SER A 199 40.20 -32.44 11.74
C SER A 199 40.83 -32.22 10.38
N GLN A 200 41.45 -31.12 9.95
CA GLN A 200 42.08 -29.91 10.49
C GLN A 200 42.18 -28.95 9.28
N GLY A 201 42.46 -27.65 9.36
CA GLY A 201 42.88 -26.82 10.47
C GLY A 201 43.20 -25.40 9.98
N GLN A 202 43.72 -24.56 10.87
CA GLN A 202 44.72 -23.54 10.51
C GLN A 202 45.45 -23.11 11.79
N PRO A 203 46.79 -22.91 11.75
CA PRO A 203 47.58 -22.62 12.93
C PRO A 203 47.67 -21.12 13.18
N GLN A 204 47.63 -20.71 14.45
CA GLN A 204 48.29 -19.49 14.90
C GLN A 204 49.12 -19.81 16.15
N ALA A 205 50.43 -19.68 15.98
CA ALA A 205 51.42 -19.70 17.05
C ALA A 205 51.76 -18.25 17.41
N GLY A 206 51.73 -17.94 18.70
CA GLY A 206 52.20 -16.68 19.27
C GLY A 206 52.05 -16.68 20.79
N ASP A 207 53.15 -16.34 21.47
CA ASP A 207 53.33 -16.03 22.90
C ASP A 207 53.47 -17.22 23.87
N LEU A 208 54.69 -17.72 24.11
CA LEU A 208 55.82 -17.20 24.93
C LEU A 208 55.70 -17.56 26.43
N THR A 209 56.49 -18.58 26.79
CA THR A 209 57.47 -18.57 27.90
C THR A 209 56.97 -18.83 29.33
N GLU A 210 57.18 -20.08 29.77
CA GLU A 210 57.59 -20.43 31.14
C GLU A 210 58.75 -19.56 31.62
N ILE A 211 58.75 -19.16 32.90
CA ILE A 211 59.84 -19.40 33.89
C ILE A 211 59.57 -18.63 35.19
N GLY A 212 59.71 -19.33 36.33
CA GLY A 212 59.89 -18.73 37.66
C GLY A 212 59.17 -19.44 38.78
#